data_AF-A0A0K0DE87-F1
#
_entry.id   AF-A0A0K0DE87-F1
#
_cell.length_a   1.000
_cell.length_b   1.000
_cell.length_c   1.000
_cell.angle_alpha   90.00
_cell.angle_beta   90.00
_cell.angle_gamma   90.00
#
_symmetry.space_group_name_H-M   'P 1'
#
loop_
_entity.id
_entity.type
_entity.pdbx_description
1 polymer ?
#
loop_
_entity_poly.entity_id
_entity_poly.type
_entity_poly.pdbx_seq_one_letter_code
_entity_poly.pdbx_strand_id
1 'polypeptide(L)'
;MKAWSMLSNTGRIELTMIPFGKARCVATTGDDYECTCQHGESECLLNQLMNCVLERIGVPDRTVPIVDCIQGRNNLDDAMKSCVTNNALLDEQWMKECATGPIGRRLLAAAGLRTASLKPPLDFVPWIMIDGERNSDAYYDLTENLCKKLKPAPDECVVYMQNSKAH
;
A
#
# COMPACT_ATOMS: atom_id res chain seq x y z
N MET A 1 0.54 -10.07 -1.30
CA MET A 1 1.90 -9.87 -0.73
C MET A 1 2.40 -11.10 0.05
N LYS A 2 3.43 -11.80 -0.44
CA LYS A 2 4.00 -13.03 0.17
C LYS A 2 4.51 -12.84 1.61
N ALA A 3 5.28 -11.78 1.86
CA ALA A 3 5.88 -11.53 3.17
C ALA A 3 4.83 -11.35 4.28
N TRP A 4 3.75 -10.59 3.99
CA TRP A 4 2.66 -10.40 4.95
C TRP A 4 1.97 -11.72 5.29
N SER A 5 1.60 -12.51 4.28
CA SER A 5 0.96 -13.83 4.48
C SER A 5 1.80 -14.77 5.36
N MET A 6 3.13 -14.70 5.25
CA MET A 6 4.04 -15.56 6.01
C MET A 6 4.27 -15.07 7.44
N LEU A 7 4.35 -13.75 7.65
CA LEU A 7 4.85 -13.20 8.91
C LEU A 7 3.79 -12.48 9.75
N SER A 8 2.59 -12.19 9.23
CA SER A 8 1.56 -11.44 9.96
C SER A 8 1.12 -12.16 11.24
N ASN A 9 0.98 -13.49 11.19
CA ASN A 9 0.59 -14.33 12.32
C ASN A 9 1.56 -14.30 13.50
N THR A 10 2.81 -13.83 13.29
CA THR A 10 3.75 -13.64 14.39
C THR A 10 3.31 -12.54 15.35
N GLY A 11 2.48 -11.59 14.89
CA GLY A 11 2.06 -10.42 15.67
C GLY A 11 3.18 -9.40 15.91
N ARG A 12 4.29 -9.50 15.17
CA ARG A 12 5.53 -8.74 15.41
C ARG A 12 5.88 -7.73 14.32
N ILE A 13 4.94 -7.50 13.39
CA ILE A 13 5.09 -6.54 12.30
C ILE A 13 3.92 -5.57 12.36
N GLU A 14 4.25 -4.29 12.52
CA GLU A 14 3.32 -3.20 12.26
C GLU A 14 3.50 -2.73 10.81
N LEU A 15 2.46 -2.89 9.99
CA LEU A 15 2.50 -2.52 8.58
C LEU A 15 1.76 -1.21 8.34
N THR A 16 2.47 -0.25 7.74
CA THR A 16 1.87 0.95 7.15
C THR A 16 2.05 0.91 5.64
N MET A 17 0.94 1.07 4.90
CA MET A 17 0.95 1.24 3.43
C MET A 17 0.60 2.68 3.09
N ILE A 18 1.31 3.28 2.13
CA ILE A 18 1.10 4.66 1.67
C ILE A 18 0.93 4.64 0.14
N PRO A 19 -0.28 4.39 -0.38
CA PRO A 19 -0.54 4.38 -1.82
C PRO A 19 -0.51 5.83 -2.35
N PHE A 20 0.62 6.22 -2.94
CA PHE A 20 0.81 7.55 -3.50
C PHE A 20 1.73 7.51 -4.72
N GLY A 21 2.81 6.74 -4.62
CA GLY A 21 3.82 6.66 -5.66
C GLY A 21 4.56 7.98 -5.80
N LYS A 22 4.49 8.58 -6.99
CA LYS A 22 5.09 9.88 -7.31
C LYS A 22 4.03 10.88 -7.78
N ALA A 23 2.80 10.75 -7.28
CA ALA A 23 1.74 11.69 -7.56
C ALA A 23 2.08 13.10 -7.03
N ARG A 24 1.28 14.09 -7.45
CA ARG A 24 1.32 15.46 -6.94
C ARG A 24 -0.10 15.93 -6.71
N CYS A 25 -0.42 16.35 -5.49
CA CYS A 25 -1.71 16.93 -5.16
C CYS A 25 -1.54 18.41 -4.79
N VAL A 26 -2.37 19.28 -5.37
CA VAL A 26 -2.38 20.72 -5.11
C VAL A 26 -3.74 21.09 -4.53
N ALA A 27 -3.75 21.85 -3.43
CA ALA A 27 -5.00 22.29 -2.81
C ALA A 27 -5.78 23.22 -3.74
N THR A 28 -7.10 23.04 -3.76
CA THR A 28 -8.06 23.87 -4.52
C THR A 28 -9.04 24.54 -3.55
N THR A 29 -9.99 25.32 -4.07
CA THR A 29 -11.03 25.96 -3.26
C THR A 29 -11.98 24.92 -2.66
N GLY A 30 -12.42 25.13 -1.41
CA GLY A 30 -13.42 24.25 -0.77
C GLY A 30 -12.87 23.01 -0.06
N ASP A 31 -11.62 23.08 0.45
CA ASP A 31 -10.94 21.96 1.11
C ASP A 31 -10.85 20.73 0.21
N ASP A 32 -10.41 20.90 -1.03
CA ASP A 32 -10.24 19.81 -2.00
C ASP A 32 -8.85 19.88 -2.64
N TYR A 33 -8.51 18.87 -3.43
CA TYR A 33 -7.23 18.77 -4.10
C TYR A 33 -7.42 18.39 -5.56
N GLU A 34 -6.51 18.88 -6.41
CA GLU A 34 -6.31 18.35 -7.75
C GLU A 34 -5.03 17.51 -7.73
N CYS A 35 -5.16 16.22 -8.08
CA CYS A 35 -4.06 15.26 -8.03
C CYS A 35 -3.67 14.78 -9.42
N THR A 36 -2.38 14.81 -9.73
CA THR A 36 -1.80 14.28 -10.97
C THR A 36 -0.86 13.11 -10.67
N CYS A 37 -0.88 12.09 -11.52
CA CYS A 37 -0.11 10.87 -11.36
C CYS A 37 0.74 10.59 -12.62
N GLN A 38 1.83 9.84 -12.49
CA GLN A 38 2.81 9.65 -13.56
C GLN A 38 2.26 8.83 -14.73
N HIS A 39 1.33 7.93 -14.43
CA HIS A 39 0.66 7.05 -15.39
C HIS A 39 -0.79 7.50 -15.65
N GLY A 40 -1.08 8.79 -15.46
CA GLY A 40 -2.37 9.41 -15.76
C GLY A 40 -3.46 9.18 -14.72
N GLU A 41 -4.69 9.51 -15.09
CA GLU A 41 -5.84 9.55 -14.17
C GLU A 41 -6.18 8.18 -13.56
N SER A 42 -6.03 7.10 -14.33
CA SER A 42 -6.28 5.74 -13.83
C SER A 42 -5.42 5.40 -12.61
N GLU A 43 -4.13 5.74 -12.63
CA GLU A 43 -3.24 5.53 -11.47
C GLU A 43 -3.71 6.34 -10.26
N CYS A 44 -4.14 7.58 -10.47
CA CYS A 44 -4.70 8.41 -9.41
C CYS A 44 -5.96 7.80 -8.80
N LEU A 45 -6.91 7.32 -9.62
CA LEU A 45 -8.13 6.69 -9.12
C LEU A 45 -7.84 5.38 -8.37
N LEU A 46 -6.88 4.58 -8.84
CA LEU A 46 -6.46 3.35 -8.17
C LEU A 46 -5.75 3.64 -6.83
N ASN A 47 -4.88 4.64 -6.80
CA ASN A 47 -4.26 5.10 -5.54
C ASN A 47 -5.32 5.63 -4.56
N GLN A 48 -6.30 6.39 -5.04
CA GLN A 48 -7.43 6.86 -4.23
C GLN A 48 -8.23 5.67 -3.68
N LEU A 49 -8.60 4.70 -4.51
CA LEU A 49 -9.31 3.49 -4.07
C LEU A 49 -8.53 2.71 -3.01
N MET A 50 -7.22 2.52 -3.18
CA MET A 50 -6.38 1.86 -2.17
C MET A 50 -6.38 2.63 -0.84
N ASN A 51 -6.31 3.97 -0.87
CA ASN A 51 -6.44 4.77 0.36
C ASN A 51 -7.84 4.69 0.97
N CYS A 52 -8.92 4.62 0.17
CA CYS A 52 -10.28 4.43 0.66
C CYS A 52 -10.44 3.09 1.40
N VAL A 53 -9.84 2.02 0.89
CA VAL A 53 -9.80 0.70 1.56
C VAL A 53 -9.08 0.82 2.91
N LEU A 54 -7.94 1.50 2.94
CA LEU A 54 -7.17 1.72 4.18
C LEU A 54 -7.96 2.51 5.22
N GLU A 55 -8.62 3.60 4.79
CA GLU A 55 -9.46 4.44 5.65
C GLU A 55 -10.64 3.67 6.23
N ARG A 56 -11.31 2.85 5.41
CA ARG A 56 -12.53 2.15 5.84
C ARG A 56 -12.28 0.99 6.77
N ILE A 57 -11.22 0.22 6.53
CA ILE A 57 -10.97 -1.04 7.22
C ILE A 57 -9.89 -0.89 8.29
N GLY A 58 -8.79 -0.18 8.01
CA GLY A 58 -7.72 0.10 8.98
C GLY A 58 -6.93 -1.10 9.53
N VAL A 59 -7.29 -2.34 9.16
CA VAL A 59 -6.66 -3.57 9.68
C VAL A 59 -5.84 -4.26 8.58
N PRO A 60 -4.51 -4.34 8.71
CA PRO A 60 -3.62 -4.92 7.71
C PRO A 60 -4.02 -6.30 7.18
N ASP A 61 -4.44 -7.23 8.04
CA ASP A 61 -4.86 -8.58 7.61
C ASP A 61 -6.05 -8.57 6.64
N ARG A 62 -6.87 -7.52 6.70
CA ARG A 62 -8.03 -7.34 5.83
C ARG A 62 -7.73 -6.41 4.66
N THR A 63 -6.88 -5.40 4.85
CA THR A 63 -6.58 -4.42 3.79
C THR A 63 -5.53 -4.92 2.81
N VAL A 64 -4.50 -5.64 3.26
CA VAL A 64 -3.39 -6.10 2.39
C VAL A 64 -3.89 -6.95 1.22
N PRO A 65 -4.74 -7.97 1.39
CA PRO A 65 -5.25 -8.75 0.25
C PRO A 65 -6.04 -7.92 -0.76
N ILE A 66 -6.77 -6.91 -0.28
CA ILE A 66 -7.59 -6.03 -1.12
C ILE A 66 -6.71 -5.06 -1.91
N VAL A 67 -5.75 -4.43 -1.23
CA VAL A 67 -4.77 -3.53 -1.86
C VAL A 67 -3.93 -4.30 -2.89
N ASP A 68 -3.49 -5.52 -2.56
CA ASP A 68 -2.78 -6.42 -3.48
C ASP A 68 -3.62 -6.80 -4.71
N CYS A 69 -4.94 -6.96 -4.54
CA CYS A 69 -5.85 -7.17 -5.67
C CYS A 69 -5.98 -5.94 -6.57
N ILE A 70 -6.05 -4.73 -5.99
CA ILE A 70 -6.19 -3.46 -6.72
C ILE A 70 -4.89 -3.10 -7.45
N GLN A 71 -3.75 -3.43 -6.85
CA GLN A 71 -2.43 -3.19 -7.43
C GLN A 71 -2.31 -3.85 -8.82
N GLY A 72 -1.95 -3.06 -9.83
CA GLY A 72 -1.76 -3.55 -11.20
C GLY A 72 -3.05 -3.70 -12.02
N ARG A 73 -4.21 -3.32 -11.49
CA ARG A 73 -5.44 -3.18 -12.28
C ARG A 73 -5.29 -2.06 -13.30
N ASN A 74 -6.01 -2.17 -14.40
CA ASN A 74 -5.86 -1.23 -15.51
C ASN A 74 -6.53 0.13 -15.26
N ASN A 75 -7.66 0.11 -14.56
CA ASN A 75 -8.48 1.28 -14.27
C ASN A 75 -9.45 0.99 -13.12
N LEU A 76 -10.20 2.02 -12.71
CA LEU A 76 -11.13 1.93 -11.60
C LEU A 76 -12.22 0.87 -11.82
N ASP A 77 -12.82 0.77 -13.01
CA ASP A 77 -13.89 -0.19 -13.28
C ASP A 77 -13.42 -1.64 -13.15
N ASP A 78 -12.23 -1.96 -13.67
CA ASP A 78 -11.59 -3.27 -13.49
C ASP A 78 -11.33 -3.56 -12.01
N ALA A 79 -10.78 -2.59 -11.26
CA ALA A 79 -10.53 -2.76 -9.84
C ALA A 79 -11.82 -2.95 -9.02
N MET A 80 -12.86 -2.17 -9.30
CA MET A 80 -14.16 -2.28 -8.64
C MET A 80 -14.76 -3.67 -8.88
N LYS A 81 -14.81 -4.11 -10.14
CA LYS A 81 -15.35 -5.41 -10.52
C LYS A 81 -14.55 -6.56 -9.90
N SER A 82 -13.22 -6.49 -9.97
CA SER A 82 -12.33 -7.61 -9.60
C SER A 82 -12.06 -7.70 -8.10
N CYS A 83 -12.13 -6.59 -7.37
CA CYS A 83 -11.68 -6.51 -5.97
C CYS A 83 -12.75 -6.01 -4.99
N VAL A 84 -13.83 -5.38 -5.47
CA VAL A 84 -14.83 -4.71 -4.62
C VAL A 84 -16.23 -5.35 -4.67
N THR A 85 -16.84 -5.51 -5.86
CA THR A 85 -18.27 -5.86 -6.06
C THR A 85 -18.79 -7.08 -5.28
N ASN A 86 -17.92 -8.03 -4.88
CA ASN A 86 -18.31 -9.21 -4.10
C ASN A 86 -17.52 -9.37 -2.79
N ASN A 87 -16.84 -8.31 -2.36
CA ASN A 87 -16.05 -8.33 -1.15
C ASN A 87 -16.93 -7.93 0.04
N ALA A 88 -17.24 -8.89 0.92
CA ALA A 88 -18.11 -8.67 2.08
C ALA A 88 -17.60 -7.62 3.09
N LEU A 89 -16.33 -7.18 2.96
CA LEU A 89 -15.75 -6.14 3.80
C LEU A 89 -15.96 -4.72 3.24
N LEU A 90 -16.43 -4.59 2.00
CA LEU A 90 -16.50 -3.32 1.28
C LEU A 90 -17.93 -2.98 0.89
N ASP A 91 -18.29 -1.71 1.04
CA ASP A 91 -19.50 -1.14 0.45
C ASP A 91 -19.15 -0.60 -0.94
N GLU A 92 -19.68 -1.23 -1.99
CA GLU A 92 -19.30 -0.91 -3.37
C GLU A 92 -19.59 0.56 -3.74
N GLN A 93 -20.73 1.08 -3.30
CA GLN A 93 -21.13 2.45 -3.60
C GLN A 93 -20.17 3.44 -2.93
N TRP A 94 -19.90 3.26 -1.63
CA TRP A 94 -18.96 4.10 -0.89
C TRP A 94 -17.55 4.04 -1.47
N MET A 95 -17.09 2.85 -1.90
CA MET A 95 -15.75 2.72 -2.51
C MET A 95 -15.64 3.54 -3.80
N LYS A 96 -16.68 3.49 -4.64
CA LYS A 96 -16.73 4.27 -5.88
C LYS A 96 -16.80 5.78 -5.61
N GLU A 97 -17.66 6.20 -4.68
CA GLU A 97 -17.81 7.60 -4.28
C GLU A 97 -16.53 8.14 -3.65
N CYS A 98 -15.88 7.36 -2.80
CA CYS A 98 -14.60 7.72 -2.19
C CYS A 98 -13.51 7.85 -3.25
N ALA A 99 -13.35 6.86 -4.13
CA ALA A 99 -12.27 6.83 -5.12
C ALA A 99 -12.38 7.90 -6.22
N THR A 100 -13.60 8.39 -6.50
CA THR A 100 -13.84 9.43 -7.53
C THR A 100 -14.09 10.83 -6.94
N GLY A 101 -14.30 10.90 -5.62
CA GLY A 101 -14.73 12.10 -4.92
C GLY A 101 -13.62 12.83 -4.15
N PRO A 102 -14.00 13.93 -3.46
CA PRO A 102 -13.07 14.71 -2.65
C PRO A 102 -12.41 13.90 -1.53
N ILE A 103 -13.09 12.88 -0.99
CA ILE A 103 -12.55 12.03 0.09
C ILE A 103 -11.28 11.31 -0.41
N GLY A 104 -11.34 10.64 -1.57
CA GLY A 104 -10.18 9.97 -2.16
C GLY A 104 -9.04 10.93 -2.44
N ARG A 105 -9.34 12.10 -3.03
CA ARG A 105 -8.32 13.12 -3.32
C ARG A 105 -7.63 13.66 -2.07
N ARG A 106 -8.39 13.92 -0.99
CA ARG A 106 -7.83 14.32 0.32
C ARG A 106 -6.96 13.22 0.92
N LEU A 107 -7.40 11.97 0.87
CA LEU A 107 -6.61 10.84 1.34
C LEU A 107 -5.32 10.68 0.54
N LEU A 108 -5.39 10.81 -0.79
CA LEU A 108 -4.20 10.79 -1.65
C LEU A 108 -3.26 11.96 -1.35
N ALA A 109 -3.78 13.17 -1.12
CA ALA A 109 -2.99 14.33 -0.71
C ALA A 109 -2.31 14.11 0.65
N ALA A 110 -3.01 13.52 1.63
CA ALA A 110 -2.44 13.16 2.92
C ALA A 110 -1.32 12.10 2.79
N ALA A 111 -1.50 11.11 1.91
CA ALA A 111 -0.45 10.16 1.55
C ALA A 111 0.77 10.87 0.92
N GLY A 112 0.53 11.90 0.11
CA GLY A 112 1.57 12.76 -0.45
C GLY A 112 2.35 13.54 0.59
N LEU A 113 1.68 14.10 1.60
CA LEU A 113 2.34 14.78 2.73
C LEU A 113 3.23 13.83 3.52
N ARG A 114 2.76 12.60 3.78
CA ARG A 114 3.57 11.54 4.42
C ARG A 114 4.75 11.11 3.56
N THR A 115 4.58 11.06 2.24
CA THR A 115 5.66 10.70 1.31
C THR A 115 6.71 11.82 1.24
N ALA A 116 6.29 13.09 1.29
CA ALA A 116 7.20 14.24 1.27
C ALA A 116 8.03 14.38 2.56
N SER A 117 7.58 13.80 3.68
CA SER A 117 8.32 13.84 4.95
C SER A 117 9.44 12.79 5.04
N LEU A 118 9.55 11.88 4.07
CA LEU A 118 10.59 10.86 4.02
C LEU A 118 12.00 11.46 4.05
N LYS A 119 12.90 10.77 4.76
CA LYS A 119 14.33 11.07 4.84
C LYS A 119 15.14 9.80 4.57
N PRO A 120 15.95 9.75 3.50
CA PRO A 120 16.08 10.75 2.43
C PRO A 120 14.79 10.90 1.60
N PRO A 121 14.65 11.97 0.79
CA PRO A 121 13.50 12.16 -0.09
C PRO A 121 13.31 10.99 -1.06
N LEU A 122 12.06 10.73 -1.45
CA LEU A 122 11.70 9.69 -2.40
C LEU A 122 12.36 9.92 -3.77
N ASP A 123 13.16 8.95 -4.22
CA ASP A 123 13.74 8.94 -5.58
C ASP A 123 13.17 7.82 -6.47
N PHE A 124 12.70 6.72 -5.87
CA PHE A 124 12.26 5.51 -6.55
C PHE A 124 11.12 4.82 -5.79
N VAL A 125 10.26 4.12 -6.54
CA VAL A 125 9.16 3.33 -5.98
C VAL A 125 9.29 1.87 -6.45
N PRO A 126 9.00 0.87 -5.60
CA PRO A 126 8.49 1.02 -4.24
C PRO A 126 9.56 1.49 -3.24
N TRP A 127 9.13 2.31 -2.28
CA TRP A 127 9.97 2.82 -1.20
C TRP A 127 9.65 2.08 0.10
N ILE A 128 10.52 1.13 0.45
CA ILE A 128 10.32 0.24 1.60
C ILE A 128 11.21 0.71 2.74
N MET A 129 10.60 0.85 3.92
CA MET A 129 11.29 1.12 5.17
C MET A 129 11.03 -0.02 6.16
N ILE A 130 12.04 -0.37 6.94
CA ILE A 130 11.94 -1.32 8.05
C ILE A 130 12.56 -0.65 9.27
N ASP A 131 11.80 -0.58 10.37
CA ASP A 131 12.19 0.09 11.63
C ASP A 131 12.65 1.55 11.43
N GLY A 132 11.99 2.28 10.54
CA GLY A 132 12.30 3.70 10.27
C GLY A 132 13.48 3.93 9.34
N GLU A 133 14.12 2.88 8.81
CA GLU A 133 15.27 2.98 7.91
C GLU A 133 14.91 2.53 6.49
N ARG A 134 15.41 3.25 5.47
CA ARG A 134 15.27 2.83 4.07
C ARG A 134 15.99 1.50 3.85
N ASN A 135 15.28 0.50 3.35
CA ASN A 135 15.84 -0.81 2.99
C ASN A 135 15.62 -1.11 1.49
N SER A 136 16.64 -0.88 0.67
CA SER A 136 16.59 -1.14 -0.77
C SER A 136 16.48 -2.63 -1.11
N ASP A 137 17.13 -3.50 -0.35
CA ASP A 137 17.16 -4.94 -0.60
C ASP A 137 15.79 -5.59 -0.42
N ALA A 138 14.95 -5.01 0.43
CA ALA A 138 13.56 -5.43 0.64
C ALA A 138 12.69 -5.29 -0.62
N TYR A 139 13.13 -4.53 -1.63
CA TYR A 139 12.49 -4.54 -2.95
C TYR A 139 12.61 -5.90 -3.64
N TYR A 140 13.79 -6.53 -3.54
CA TYR A 140 14.05 -7.83 -4.14
C TYR A 140 13.51 -8.96 -3.28
N ASP A 141 13.72 -8.88 -1.96
CA ASP A 141 13.18 -9.85 -1.02
C ASP A 141 12.79 -9.19 0.31
N LEU A 142 11.54 -8.75 0.40
CA LEU A 142 10.96 -8.21 1.64
C LEU A 142 10.96 -9.25 2.77
N THR A 143 10.77 -10.53 2.46
CA THR A 143 10.62 -11.59 3.46
C THR A 143 11.95 -11.84 4.16
N GLU A 144 13.03 -12.01 3.41
CA GLU A 144 14.38 -12.14 3.95
C GLU A 144 14.77 -10.93 4.81
N ASN A 145 14.48 -9.71 4.32
CA ASN A 145 14.86 -8.50 5.01
C ASN A 145 14.10 -8.28 6.32
N LEU A 146 12.82 -8.67 6.39
CA LEU A 146 12.06 -8.71 7.65
C LEU A 146 12.62 -9.79 8.59
N CYS A 147 12.90 -10.99 8.08
CA CYS A 147 13.45 -12.09 8.87
C CYS A 147 14.80 -11.76 9.52
N LYS A 148 15.64 -10.96 8.84
CA LYS A 148 16.91 -10.46 9.42
C LYS A 148 16.69 -9.58 10.65
N LYS A 149 15.59 -8.81 10.69
CA LYS A 149 15.26 -7.84 11.75
C LYS A 149 14.52 -8.47 12.94
N LEU A 150 13.74 -9.53 12.74
CA LEU A 150 13.00 -10.20 13.82
C LEU A 150 13.93 -11.01 14.75
N LYS A 151 13.93 -10.68 16.06
CA LYS A 151 14.74 -11.34 17.10
C LYS A 151 13.92 -11.72 18.34
N PRO A 152 13.85 -13.01 18.77
CA PRO A 152 14.38 -14.18 18.08
C PRO A 152 13.71 -14.37 16.70
N ALA A 153 14.38 -15.07 15.78
CA ALA A 153 13.80 -15.33 14.46
C ALA A 153 12.61 -16.29 14.60
N PRO A 154 11.44 -15.98 14.00
CA PRO A 154 10.33 -16.94 13.90
C PRO A 154 10.73 -18.20 13.13
N ASP A 155 10.05 -19.32 13.38
CA ASP A 155 10.35 -20.59 12.72
C ASP A 155 10.19 -20.49 11.19
N GLU A 156 9.20 -19.73 10.72
CA GLU A 156 8.96 -19.45 9.31
C GLU A 156 10.17 -18.76 8.66
N CYS A 157 10.86 -17.89 9.41
CA CYS A 157 12.08 -17.24 8.95
C CYS A 157 13.27 -18.20 8.89
N VAL A 158 13.39 -19.14 9.83
CA VAL A 158 14.45 -20.16 9.79
C VAL A 158 14.32 -21.00 8.53
N VAL A 159 13.11 -21.47 8.24
CA VAL A 159 12.82 -22.26 7.03
C VAL A 159 13.06 -21.43 5.77
N TYR A 160 12.59 -20.19 5.73
CA TYR A 160 12.78 -19.30 4.58
C TYR A 160 14.26 -19.08 4.25
N MET A 161 15.07 -18.77 5.26
CA MET A 161 16.49 -18.45 5.11
C MET A 161 17.37 -19.66 4.76
N GLN A 162 16.90 -20.88 5.03
CA GLN A 162 17.58 -22.11 4.59
C GLN A 162 17.35 -22.36 3.11
N ASN A 163 16.12 -22.14 2.63
CA ASN A 163 15.77 -22.34 1.22
C ASN A 163 16.36 -21.25 0.31
N SER A 164 16.48 -20.00 0.78
CA SER A 164 17.06 -18.92 -0.03
C SER A 164 18.56 -19.08 -0.31
N LYS A 165 19.28 -19.87 0.52
CA LYS A 165 20.72 -20.16 0.34
C LYS A 165 21.02 -21.32 -0.62
N ALA A 166 19.99 -22.02 -1.09
CA ALA A 166 20.14 -23.18 -1.97
C ALA A 166 20.18 -22.83 -3.47
N HIS A 167 20.11 -21.55 -3.81
CA HIS A 167 20.16 -20.98 -5.16
C HIS A 167 21.21 -19.86 -5.22
#